data_AF-A0A9X7TKG4-F1
#
_entry.id   AF-A0A9X7TKG4-F1
#
_cell.length_a   1.000
_cell.length_b   1.000
_cell.length_c   1.000
_cell.angle_alpha   90.00
_cell.angle_beta   90.00
_cell.angle_gamma   90.00
#
_symmetry.space_group_name_H-M   'P 1'
#
loop_
_entity.id
_entity.type
_entity.pdbx_description
1 polymer ?
#
loop_
_entity_poly.entity_id
_entity_poly.type
_entity_poly.pdbx_seq_one_letter_code
_entity_poly.pdbx_strand_id
1 'polypeptide(L)'
;MEIAVYCGKVYSWTEEICKYNSKYPILDYNSVVNWVSSHGEGSFLIFGTDVIPYSLYDYPNRPVSETEIFKFMERGGTVIWVGDIPFYYVDKNGVKEEIFSKGNPFPFIPENLEHRPVSEKSENSIVGEMLEYDPKESWRPVGANQSLVPISIVKQGGGILYSTWIYKYGRGEFVRVYDSPYVNAKYVLSLPEKLSKLGIGIRIRNHRKLKDFKMVLPNFKIGVILGKNNVGKTSVLEAIAMLDPNNANKIKEFRGSVSNQIAETELYLNGEYYTVEFSDVSSRRNKDAKVLLIYPRENSTVNFDQSILRKVTDLMNKFDPNIFYVYLSARNEIRVLFNDKTDVSINELGYGYKSLLNFILSYVIYQPKIILIDDLESFALHPELLKQFYDFLLRLDVDLILITTQSSDVYAYLAEKRSDNVRFILINDGKYEVLTSEEVLNRMDYEDLRYTALKLSSEVL
;
A
#
# COMPACT_ATOMS: atom_id res chain seq x y z
N MET A 1 4.38 -2.40 -22.22
CA MET A 1 3.40 -3.35 -21.69
C MET A 1 3.04 -4.30 -22.82
N GLU A 2 3.30 -5.59 -22.63
CA GLU A 2 3.02 -6.64 -23.61
C GLU A 2 1.89 -7.52 -23.09
N ILE A 3 0.87 -7.79 -23.91
CA ILE A 3 -0.32 -8.53 -23.46
C ILE A 3 -0.59 -9.62 -24.48
N ALA A 4 -0.85 -10.83 -24.00
CA ALA A 4 -1.29 -11.94 -24.82
C ALA A 4 -2.44 -12.71 -24.14
N VAL A 5 -3.28 -13.36 -24.94
CA VAL A 5 -4.40 -14.16 -24.46
C VAL A 5 -4.18 -15.61 -24.86
N TYR A 6 -4.11 -16.51 -23.89
CA TYR A 6 -4.09 -17.94 -24.15
C TYR A 6 -5.52 -18.47 -24.36
N CYS A 7 -5.72 -19.18 -25.48
CA CYS A 7 -6.97 -19.82 -25.85
C CYS A 7 -6.72 -21.30 -26.18
N GLY A 8 -7.12 -22.18 -25.26
CA GLY A 8 -7.04 -23.63 -25.44
C GLY A 8 -8.09 -24.16 -26.43
N LYS A 9 -7.89 -25.40 -26.89
CA LYS A 9 -8.87 -26.12 -27.74
C LYS A 9 -9.83 -26.98 -26.93
N VAL A 10 -9.51 -27.23 -25.67
CA VAL A 10 -10.32 -28.02 -24.73
C VAL A 10 -11.46 -27.16 -24.21
N TYR A 11 -12.63 -27.79 -24.03
CA TYR A 11 -13.82 -27.12 -23.53
C TYR A 11 -13.55 -26.36 -22.22
N SER A 12 -13.97 -25.10 -22.22
CA SER A 12 -13.91 -24.23 -21.07
C SER A 12 -15.18 -23.40 -20.97
N TRP A 13 -15.65 -23.19 -19.75
CA TRP A 13 -16.83 -22.36 -19.54
C TRP A 13 -16.51 -20.86 -19.62
N THR A 14 -15.22 -20.48 -19.67
CA THR A 14 -14.74 -19.08 -19.73
C THR A 14 -14.32 -18.63 -21.14
N GLU A 15 -14.69 -19.37 -22.19
CA GLU A 15 -14.32 -19.12 -23.60
C GLU A 15 -14.72 -17.75 -24.16
N GLU A 16 -15.59 -17.00 -23.46
CA GLU A 16 -16.01 -15.67 -23.90
C GLU A 16 -14.84 -14.72 -24.10
N ILE A 17 -13.79 -14.80 -23.28
CA ILE A 17 -12.60 -13.94 -23.41
C ILE A 17 -11.94 -14.11 -24.78
N CYS A 18 -11.81 -15.36 -25.24
CA CYS A 18 -11.25 -15.68 -26.55
C CYS A 18 -12.12 -15.16 -27.71
N LYS A 19 -13.44 -15.11 -27.53
CA LYS A 19 -14.39 -14.60 -28.55
C LYS A 19 -14.38 -13.07 -28.63
N TYR A 20 -14.28 -12.38 -27.50
CA TYR A 20 -14.29 -10.92 -27.42
C TYR A 20 -12.91 -10.28 -27.64
N ASN A 21 -11.83 -11.05 -27.57
CA ASN A 21 -10.49 -10.53 -27.83
C ASN A 21 -10.28 -10.23 -29.32
N SER A 22 -10.20 -8.94 -29.65
CA SER A 22 -9.80 -8.44 -30.97
C SER A 22 -8.50 -7.64 -30.97
N LYS A 23 -7.92 -7.39 -29.79
CA LYS A 23 -6.82 -6.43 -29.58
C LYS A 23 -5.46 -7.12 -29.40
N TYR A 24 -5.42 -8.28 -28.76
CA TYR A 24 -4.17 -8.90 -28.32
C TYR A 24 -3.87 -10.20 -29.08
N PRO A 25 -2.57 -10.55 -29.26
CA PRO A 25 -2.18 -11.84 -29.80
C PRO A 25 -2.84 -13.01 -29.08
N ILE A 26 -3.37 -13.97 -29.85
CA ILE A 26 -3.93 -15.21 -29.34
C ILE A 26 -2.84 -16.28 -29.37
N LEU A 27 -2.59 -16.89 -28.22
CA LEU A 27 -1.64 -17.98 -28.04
C LEU A 27 -2.39 -19.31 -27.94
N ASP A 28 -1.83 -20.33 -28.57
CA ASP A 28 -2.26 -21.72 -28.50
C ASP A 28 -1.31 -22.56 -27.62
N TYR A 29 -1.58 -23.87 -27.55
CA TYR A 29 -0.84 -24.83 -26.73
C TYR A 29 0.69 -24.77 -26.91
N ASN A 30 1.17 -24.53 -28.15
CA ASN A 30 2.59 -24.54 -28.47
C ASN A 30 3.21 -23.15 -28.36
N SER A 31 2.52 -22.14 -28.90
CA SER A 31 3.03 -20.77 -28.94
C SER A 31 3.09 -20.11 -27.55
N VAL A 32 2.24 -20.52 -26.61
CA VAL A 32 2.23 -19.96 -25.26
C VAL A 32 3.52 -20.24 -24.49
N VAL A 33 4.12 -21.42 -24.67
CA VAL A 33 5.40 -21.79 -24.03
C VAL A 33 6.51 -20.85 -24.50
N ASN A 34 6.65 -20.69 -25.82
CA ASN A 34 7.66 -19.81 -26.40
C ASN A 34 7.47 -18.35 -25.96
N TRP A 35 6.22 -17.91 -25.87
CA TRP A 35 5.89 -16.57 -25.41
C TRP A 35 6.30 -16.38 -23.95
N VAL A 36 5.85 -17.24 -23.02
CA VAL A 36 6.19 -17.06 -21.61
C VAL A 36 7.69 -17.16 -21.36
N SER A 37 8.43 -18.04 -22.05
CA SER A 37 9.88 -18.20 -21.86
C SER A 37 10.69 -17.00 -22.35
N SER A 38 10.14 -16.17 -23.26
CA SER A 38 10.79 -14.96 -23.79
C SER A 38 10.34 -13.65 -23.13
N HIS A 39 9.29 -13.71 -22.29
CA HIS A 39 8.68 -12.53 -21.65
C HIS A 39 8.84 -12.57 -20.12
N GLY A 40 8.54 -11.44 -19.47
CA GLY A 40 8.72 -11.23 -18.03
C GLY A 40 8.09 -9.91 -17.56
N GLU A 41 8.85 -9.09 -16.85
CA GLU A 41 8.40 -7.80 -16.32
C GLU A 41 7.62 -6.94 -17.34
N GLY A 42 6.46 -6.44 -16.94
CA GLY A 42 5.57 -5.64 -17.78
C GLY A 42 4.79 -6.42 -18.85
N SER A 43 4.85 -7.76 -18.80
CA SER A 43 4.11 -8.66 -19.69
C SER A 43 2.93 -9.31 -18.95
N PHE A 44 1.79 -9.43 -19.63
CA PHE A 44 0.54 -9.97 -19.09
C PHE A 44 0.06 -11.14 -19.94
N LEU A 45 -0.12 -12.31 -19.30
CA LEU A 45 -0.76 -13.47 -19.91
C LEU A 45 -2.17 -13.62 -19.35
N ILE A 46 -3.18 -13.39 -20.17
CA ILE A 46 -4.58 -13.61 -19.83
C ILE A 46 -4.96 -15.04 -20.24
N PHE A 47 -5.44 -15.83 -19.28
CA PHE A 47 -6.06 -17.11 -19.58
C PHE A 47 -7.53 -16.89 -19.97
N GLY A 48 -7.84 -17.12 -21.25
CA GLY A 48 -9.22 -17.13 -21.74
C GLY A 48 -9.95 -18.46 -21.48
N THR A 49 -9.40 -19.29 -20.60
CA THR A 49 -9.89 -20.63 -20.26
C THR A 49 -9.53 -20.97 -18.81
N ASP A 50 -10.36 -21.78 -18.15
CA ASP A 50 -10.12 -22.42 -16.85
C ASP A 50 -9.15 -23.63 -16.92
N VAL A 51 -8.46 -23.85 -18.05
CA VAL A 51 -7.58 -25.00 -18.30
C VAL A 51 -6.18 -24.55 -18.68
N ILE A 52 -5.16 -24.99 -17.93
CA ILE A 52 -3.75 -24.67 -18.24
C ILE A 52 -3.12 -25.73 -19.16
N PRO A 53 -2.34 -25.36 -20.19
CA PRO A 53 -1.52 -26.32 -20.93
C PRO A 53 -0.62 -27.12 -20.01
N TYR A 54 -0.60 -28.43 -20.17
CA TYR A 54 0.35 -29.30 -19.47
C TYR A 54 1.81 -28.87 -19.73
N SER A 55 2.11 -28.34 -20.93
CA SER A 55 3.44 -27.82 -21.29
C SER A 55 3.90 -26.62 -20.47
N LEU A 56 2.98 -25.84 -19.88
CA LEU A 56 3.29 -24.72 -19.00
C LEU A 56 3.44 -25.12 -17.53
N TYR A 57 2.78 -26.20 -17.11
CA TYR A 57 2.62 -26.56 -15.70
C TYR A 57 3.34 -27.85 -15.29
N ASP A 58 3.38 -28.90 -16.12
CA ASP A 58 4.11 -30.19 -15.92
C ASP A 58 4.18 -30.70 -14.45
N TYR A 59 3.15 -30.47 -13.65
CA TYR A 59 3.08 -30.84 -12.24
C TYR A 59 2.27 -32.14 -12.08
N PRO A 60 2.63 -33.07 -11.18
CA PRO A 60 3.73 -33.03 -10.20
C PRO A 60 5.08 -33.54 -10.72
N ASN A 61 5.22 -33.75 -12.04
CA ASN A 61 6.47 -34.27 -12.61
C ASN A 61 7.64 -33.29 -12.48
N ARG A 62 7.35 -31.98 -12.38
CA ARG A 62 8.29 -30.93 -12.02
C ARG A 62 7.80 -30.15 -10.79
N PRO A 63 8.71 -29.68 -9.93
CA PRO A 63 8.38 -28.71 -8.89
C PRO A 63 7.74 -27.46 -9.51
N VAL A 64 6.72 -26.90 -8.85
CA VAL A 64 5.98 -25.73 -9.35
C VAL A 64 6.89 -24.56 -9.72
N SER A 65 7.96 -24.33 -8.95
CA SER A 65 8.97 -23.28 -9.21
C SER A 65 9.78 -23.47 -10.49
N GLU A 66 9.83 -24.69 -11.03
CA GLU A 66 10.58 -25.00 -12.27
C GLU A 66 9.70 -25.02 -13.52
N THR A 67 8.40 -24.82 -13.35
CA THR A 67 7.43 -24.77 -14.44
C THR A 67 7.54 -23.44 -15.19
N GLU A 68 7.22 -23.42 -16.49
CA GLU A 68 7.42 -22.24 -17.31
C GLU A 68 6.53 -21.07 -16.88
N ILE A 69 5.32 -21.34 -16.38
CA ILE A 69 4.41 -20.31 -15.89
C ILE A 69 4.92 -19.63 -14.61
N PHE A 70 5.52 -20.38 -13.69
CA PHE A 70 6.10 -19.82 -12.46
C PHE A 70 7.42 -19.12 -12.74
N LYS A 71 8.25 -19.62 -13.66
CA LYS A 71 9.45 -18.90 -14.13
C LYS A 71 9.10 -17.58 -14.81
N PHE A 72 7.97 -17.51 -15.53
CA PHE A 72 7.46 -16.27 -16.09
C PHE A 72 7.11 -15.25 -15.02
N MET A 73 6.39 -15.66 -13.97
CA MET A 73 6.12 -14.80 -12.81
C MET A 73 7.41 -14.41 -12.08
N GLU A 74 8.36 -15.33 -11.91
CA GLU A 74 9.66 -15.04 -11.29
C GLU A 74 10.41 -13.90 -12.03
N ARG A 75 10.28 -13.84 -13.36
CA ARG A 75 10.85 -12.78 -14.20
C ARG A 75 10.07 -11.46 -14.16
N GLY A 76 8.92 -11.39 -13.49
CA GLY A 76 8.08 -10.18 -13.41
C GLY A 76 6.79 -10.25 -14.23
N GLY A 77 6.47 -11.40 -14.82
CA GLY A 77 5.26 -11.58 -15.61
C GLY A 77 4.00 -11.64 -14.75
N THR A 78 2.89 -11.12 -15.27
CA THR A 78 1.57 -11.18 -14.61
C THR A 78 0.67 -12.18 -15.32
N VAL A 79 0.11 -13.12 -14.58
CA VAL A 79 -0.89 -14.07 -15.05
C VAL A 79 -2.26 -13.60 -14.59
N ILE A 80 -3.20 -13.44 -15.53
CA ILE A 80 -4.60 -13.15 -15.22
C ILE A 80 -5.40 -14.42 -15.48
N TRP A 81 -5.97 -14.97 -14.42
CA TRP A 81 -6.75 -16.20 -14.44
C TRP A 81 -8.21 -15.93 -14.22
N VAL A 82 -9.03 -16.58 -15.04
CA VAL A 82 -10.48 -16.57 -14.93
C VAL A 82 -10.97 -17.98 -14.71
N GLY A 83 -11.65 -18.20 -13.59
CA GLY A 83 -12.10 -19.53 -13.21
C GLY A 83 -12.16 -19.72 -11.71
N ASP A 84 -12.83 -20.80 -11.31
CA ASP A 84 -13.13 -21.15 -9.93
C ASP A 84 -11.87 -21.60 -9.17
N ILE A 85 -11.21 -22.68 -9.60
CA ILE A 85 -10.01 -23.20 -8.94
C ILE A 85 -8.84 -23.15 -9.93
N PRO A 86 -7.87 -22.24 -9.73
CA PRO A 86 -6.67 -22.18 -10.55
C PRO A 86 -5.98 -23.53 -10.70
N PHE A 87 -5.65 -23.87 -11.94
CA PHE A 87 -4.91 -25.09 -12.29
C PHE A 87 -5.58 -26.39 -11.85
N TYR A 88 -6.91 -26.38 -11.67
CA TYR A 88 -7.65 -27.60 -11.37
C TYR A 88 -7.61 -28.58 -12.54
N TYR A 89 -7.70 -28.06 -13.76
CA TYR A 89 -7.64 -28.81 -15.00
C TYR A 89 -6.41 -28.46 -15.84
N VAL A 90 -5.85 -29.48 -16.49
CA VAL A 90 -4.80 -29.35 -17.49
C VAL A 90 -5.28 -29.80 -18.86
N ASP A 91 -4.77 -29.18 -19.91
CA ASP A 91 -4.86 -29.68 -21.28
C ASP A 91 -3.63 -30.55 -21.55
N LYS A 92 -3.84 -31.86 -21.77
CA LYS A 92 -2.78 -32.79 -22.17
C LYS A 92 -3.05 -33.26 -23.60
N ASN A 93 -2.57 -32.49 -24.57
CA ASN A 93 -2.72 -32.76 -26.00
C ASN A 93 -4.18 -32.87 -26.47
N GLY A 94 -5.02 -31.91 -26.06
CA GLY A 94 -6.44 -31.83 -26.42
C GLY A 94 -7.37 -32.59 -25.48
N VAL A 95 -6.86 -33.12 -24.36
CA VAL A 95 -7.63 -33.86 -23.35
C VAL A 95 -7.64 -33.07 -22.05
N LYS A 96 -8.85 -32.79 -21.51
CA LYS A 96 -9.04 -32.20 -20.18
C LYS A 96 -8.76 -33.26 -19.12
N GLU A 97 -7.74 -33.07 -18.30
CA GLU A 97 -7.45 -33.93 -17.14
C GLU A 97 -7.55 -33.12 -15.85
N GLU A 98 -8.19 -33.67 -14.82
CA GLU A 98 -8.13 -33.11 -13.47
C GLU A 98 -6.79 -33.43 -12.83
N ILE A 99 -6.11 -32.42 -12.29
CA ILE A 99 -4.80 -32.59 -11.65
C ILE A 99 -4.73 -32.03 -10.23
N PHE A 100 -5.75 -31.31 -9.77
CA PHE A 100 -5.76 -30.66 -8.45
C PHE A 100 -5.53 -31.64 -7.29
N SER A 101 -6.08 -32.85 -7.40
CA SER A 101 -5.88 -33.93 -6.41
C SER A 101 -4.41 -34.35 -6.25
N LYS A 102 -3.54 -34.01 -7.20
CA LYS A 102 -2.09 -34.25 -7.14
C LYS A 102 -1.32 -33.13 -6.44
N GLY A 103 -1.98 -32.02 -6.12
CA GLY A 103 -1.44 -30.93 -5.32
C GLY A 103 -1.88 -29.53 -5.77
N ASN A 104 -1.80 -28.59 -4.84
CA ASN A 104 -2.15 -27.19 -5.02
C ASN A 104 -0.86 -26.35 -5.05
N PRO A 105 -0.62 -25.58 -6.13
CA PRO A 105 0.62 -24.81 -6.24
C PRO A 105 0.61 -23.54 -5.38
N PHE A 106 -0.52 -23.20 -4.77
CA PHE A 106 -0.67 -22.06 -3.88
C PHE A 106 -0.63 -22.48 -2.40
N PRO A 107 -0.11 -21.62 -1.49
CA PRO A 107 0.00 -21.93 -0.06
C PRO A 107 -1.33 -21.80 0.71
N PHE A 108 -2.47 -21.89 0.03
CA PHE A 108 -3.81 -21.72 0.58
C PHE A 108 -4.81 -22.57 -0.21
N ILE A 109 -5.86 -23.05 0.45
CA ILE A 109 -6.87 -23.94 -0.14
C ILE A 109 -8.22 -23.22 -0.16
N PRO A 110 -9.06 -23.42 -1.19
CA PRO A 110 -10.44 -22.94 -1.18
C PRO A 110 -11.24 -23.50 0.00
N GLU A 111 -12.03 -22.64 0.66
CA GLU A 111 -12.89 -23.01 1.79
C GLU A 111 -14.13 -23.82 1.38
N ASN A 112 -14.47 -23.79 0.09
CA ASN A 112 -15.61 -24.50 -0.46
C ASN A 112 -15.18 -25.20 -1.75
N LEU A 113 -15.68 -26.41 -1.96
CA LEU A 113 -15.54 -27.16 -3.21
C LEU A 113 -16.91 -27.55 -3.80
N GLU A 114 -18.01 -27.23 -3.12
CA GLU A 114 -19.36 -27.58 -3.55
C GLU A 114 -19.85 -26.67 -4.69
N HIS A 115 -20.67 -27.17 -5.61
CA HIS A 115 -21.23 -26.38 -6.72
C HIS A 115 -22.38 -25.46 -6.30
N ARG A 116 -22.13 -24.63 -5.28
CA ARG A 116 -23.00 -23.54 -4.85
C ARG A 116 -22.15 -22.39 -4.26
N PRO A 117 -22.63 -21.14 -4.33
CA PRO A 117 -21.92 -20.02 -3.75
C PRO A 117 -21.86 -20.11 -2.21
N VAL A 118 -20.73 -19.69 -1.65
CA VAL A 118 -20.55 -19.45 -0.20
C VAL A 118 -21.26 -18.16 0.21
N SER A 119 -21.25 -17.15 -0.66
CA SER A 119 -21.95 -15.89 -0.47
C SER A 119 -22.48 -15.37 -1.80
N GLU A 120 -23.73 -14.90 -1.80
CA GLU A 120 -24.33 -14.18 -2.92
C GLU A 120 -23.80 -12.74 -3.04
N LYS A 121 -23.11 -12.23 -2.01
CA LYS A 121 -22.61 -10.85 -1.95
C LYS A 121 -21.15 -10.84 -1.48
N SER A 122 -20.24 -10.56 -2.40
CA SER A 122 -18.88 -10.10 -2.06
C SER A 122 -18.81 -8.57 -2.13
N GLU A 123 -17.88 -7.99 -1.38
CA GLU A 123 -17.61 -6.55 -1.38
C GLU A 123 -16.19 -6.27 -1.86
N ASN A 124 -15.95 -5.11 -2.46
CA ASN A 124 -14.61 -4.70 -2.84
C ASN A 124 -13.76 -4.40 -1.61
N SER A 125 -12.52 -4.88 -1.59
CA SER A 125 -11.45 -4.26 -0.82
C SER A 125 -11.10 -2.88 -1.41
N ILE A 126 -10.23 -2.11 -0.77
CA ILE A 126 -9.72 -0.88 -1.39
C ILE A 126 -9.04 -1.16 -2.76
N VAL A 127 -8.39 -2.30 -2.94
CA VAL A 127 -7.80 -2.71 -4.23
C VAL A 127 -8.87 -3.03 -5.26
N GLY A 128 -9.97 -3.67 -4.87
CA GLY A 128 -11.12 -3.88 -5.74
C GLY A 128 -11.71 -2.57 -6.25
N GLU A 129 -11.82 -1.56 -5.38
CA GLU A 129 -12.28 -0.23 -5.79
C GLU A 129 -11.30 0.43 -6.76
N MET A 130 -9.99 0.34 -6.51
CA MET A 130 -8.96 0.88 -7.40
C MET A 130 -8.98 0.23 -8.79
N LEU A 131 -9.36 -1.04 -8.86
CA LEU A 131 -9.51 -1.78 -10.12
C LEU A 131 -10.90 -1.59 -10.75
N GLU A 132 -11.81 -0.87 -10.10
CA GLU A 132 -13.24 -0.77 -10.45
C GLU A 132 -13.85 -2.16 -10.67
N TYR A 133 -13.49 -3.12 -9.81
CA TYR A 133 -14.02 -4.47 -9.88
C TYR A 133 -15.50 -4.46 -9.51
N ASP A 134 -16.30 -5.23 -10.24
CA ASP A 134 -17.73 -5.43 -9.96
C ASP A 134 -17.90 -6.79 -9.28
N PRO A 135 -17.92 -6.84 -7.94
CA PRO A 135 -17.96 -8.09 -7.19
C PRO A 135 -19.28 -8.85 -7.45
N LYS A 136 -19.16 -10.17 -7.59
CA LYS A 136 -20.29 -11.09 -7.76
C LYS A 136 -20.41 -12.02 -6.56
N GLU A 137 -21.22 -13.06 -6.70
CA GLU A 137 -21.21 -14.19 -5.79
C GLU A 137 -19.81 -14.82 -5.70
N SER A 138 -19.53 -15.48 -4.60
CA SER A 138 -18.24 -16.14 -4.35
C SER A 138 -18.44 -17.62 -4.11
N TRP A 139 -17.79 -18.43 -4.91
CA TRP A 139 -17.93 -19.89 -4.94
C TRP A 139 -16.77 -20.61 -4.25
N ARG A 140 -15.54 -20.16 -4.45
CA ARG A 140 -14.29 -20.77 -3.99
C ARG A 140 -13.40 -19.69 -3.34
N PRO A 141 -13.90 -18.97 -2.30
CA PRO A 141 -13.05 -18.03 -1.59
C PRO A 141 -11.98 -18.79 -0.79
N VAL A 142 -10.91 -18.09 -0.45
CA VAL A 142 -9.82 -18.60 0.39
C VAL A 142 -9.75 -17.84 1.71
N GLY A 143 -9.25 -18.47 2.77
CA GLY A 143 -8.98 -17.78 4.02
C GLY A 143 -8.02 -16.59 3.82
N ALA A 144 -8.19 -15.53 4.61
CA ALA A 144 -7.29 -14.38 4.58
C ALA A 144 -5.83 -14.82 4.80
N ASN A 145 -4.93 -14.41 3.90
CA ASN A 145 -3.53 -14.80 3.90
C ASN A 145 -2.63 -13.58 3.64
N GLN A 146 -1.52 -13.46 4.37
CA GLN A 146 -0.57 -12.33 4.23
C GLN A 146 0.11 -12.27 2.86
N SER A 147 0.13 -13.37 2.11
CA SER A 147 0.69 -13.45 0.77
C SER A 147 -0.30 -13.04 -0.32
N LEU A 148 -1.53 -12.68 0.07
CA LEU A 148 -2.61 -12.30 -0.83
C LEU A 148 -2.98 -10.85 -0.67
N VAL A 149 -3.21 -10.20 -1.80
CA VAL A 149 -3.89 -8.91 -1.89
C VAL A 149 -5.33 -9.17 -2.32
N PRO A 150 -6.34 -8.98 -1.46
CA PRO A 150 -7.72 -9.18 -1.84
C PRO A 150 -8.15 -8.09 -2.81
N ILE A 151 -8.88 -8.47 -3.86
CA ILE A 151 -9.64 -7.58 -4.74
C ILE A 151 -11.09 -7.52 -4.23
N SER A 152 -11.68 -8.67 -3.89
CA SER A 152 -12.99 -8.72 -3.23
C SER A 152 -12.99 -9.71 -2.08
N ILE A 153 -13.83 -9.41 -1.08
CA ILE A 153 -13.90 -10.12 0.19
C ILE A 153 -15.34 -10.52 0.53
N VAL A 154 -15.46 -11.54 1.38
CA VAL A 154 -16.71 -11.96 2.01
C VAL A 154 -16.52 -11.91 3.51
N LYS A 155 -17.38 -11.17 4.20
CA LYS A 155 -17.44 -11.14 5.67
C LYS A 155 -18.45 -12.17 6.15
N GLN A 156 -18.00 -13.23 6.83
CA GLN A 156 -18.88 -14.29 7.34
C GLN A 156 -18.38 -14.80 8.69
N GLY A 157 -19.28 -14.97 9.66
CA GLY A 157 -18.98 -15.65 10.94
C GLY A 157 -17.83 -15.04 11.77
N GLY A 158 -17.56 -13.74 11.64
CA GLY A 158 -16.43 -13.06 12.31
C GLY A 158 -15.07 -13.25 11.62
N GLY A 159 -15.05 -13.84 10.43
CA GLY A 159 -13.90 -13.98 9.55
C GLY A 159 -14.07 -13.21 8.23
N ILE A 160 -12.94 -13.02 7.55
CA ILE A 160 -12.88 -12.45 6.21
C ILE A 160 -12.29 -13.51 5.29
N LEU A 161 -12.99 -13.80 4.21
CA LEU A 161 -12.51 -14.64 3.12
C LEU A 161 -12.23 -13.79 1.89
N TYR A 162 -11.25 -14.20 1.08
CA TYR A 162 -10.86 -13.51 -0.15
C TYR A 162 -11.42 -14.29 -1.34
N SER A 163 -12.40 -13.70 -2.01
CA SER A 163 -13.05 -14.29 -3.20
C SER A 163 -12.17 -14.10 -4.43
N THR A 164 -11.67 -12.88 -4.58
CA THR A 164 -10.86 -12.44 -5.71
C THR A 164 -9.56 -11.89 -5.14
N TRP A 165 -8.41 -12.23 -5.71
CA TRP A 165 -7.13 -11.89 -5.10
C TRP A 165 -5.96 -11.88 -6.10
N ILE A 166 -4.89 -11.20 -5.67
CA ILE A 166 -3.58 -11.20 -6.32
C ILE A 166 -2.61 -11.94 -5.40
N TYR A 167 -1.88 -12.90 -5.94
CA TYR A 167 -0.78 -13.61 -5.28
C TYR A 167 0.53 -13.18 -5.90
N LYS A 168 1.44 -12.64 -5.08
CA LYS A 168 2.78 -12.27 -5.54
C LYS A 168 3.69 -13.49 -5.61
N TYR A 169 4.45 -13.62 -6.69
CA TYR A 169 5.46 -14.66 -6.87
C TYR A 169 6.69 -14.10 -7.59
N GLY A 170 7.84 -14.14 -6.94
CA GLY A 170 9.06 -13.48 -7.43
C GLY A 170 8.82 -11.98 -7.64
N ARG A 171 9.09 -11.48 -8.85
CA ARG A 171 8.77 -10.09 -9.25
C ARG A 171 7.40 -9.94 -9.90
N GLY A 172 6.70 -11.03 -10.15
CA GLY A 172 5.44 -11.08 -10.89
C GLY A 172 4.26 -11.45 -9.99
N GLU A 173 3.12 -11.67 -10.63
CA GLU A 173 1.85 -11.79 -9.93
C GLU A 173 0.91 -12.78 -10.63
N PHE A 174 0.12 -13.49 -9.82
CA PHE A 174 -1.02 -14.27 -10.27
C PHE A 174 -2.30 -13.59 -9.80
N VAL A 175 -3.12 -13.11 -10.74
CA VAL A 175 -4.35 -12.37 -10.49
C VAL A 175 -5.52 -13.29 -10.82
N ARG A 176 -6.26 -13.72 -9.79
CA ARG A 176 -7.48 -14.52 -9.97
C ARG A 176 -8.68 -13.59 -9.94
N VAL A 177 -9.48 -13.59 -11.01
CA VAL A 177 -10.75 -12.86 -11.13
C VAL A 177 -11.93 -13.77 -11.43
N TYR A 178 -13.13 -13.32 -11.04
CA TYR A 178 -14.40 -14.03 -11.24
C TYR A 178 -14.46 -15.43 -10.63
N ASP A 179 -14.56 -15.46 -9.31
CA ASP A 179 -14.89 -16.65 -8.51
C ASP A 179 -16.39 -17.04 -8.63
N SER A 180 -16.92 -17.04 -9.85
CA SER A 180 -18.33 -17.33 -10.16
C SER A 180 -18.48 -17.73 -11.63
N PRO A 181 -19.57 -18.43 -12.03
CA PRO A 181 -19.87 -18.74 -13.44
C PRO A 181 -19.98 -17.51 -14.37
N TYR A 182 -20.12 -16.31 -13.81
CA TYR A 182 -20.15 -15.07 -14.57
C TYR A 182 -18.73 -14.54 -14.82
N VAL A 183 -18.45 -14.17 -16.07
CA VAL A 183 -17.20 -13.50 -16.48
C VAL A 183 -17.54 -12.28 -17.33
N ASN A 184 -16.91 -11.15 -17.04
CA ASN A 184 -16.96 -9.98 -17.93
C ASN A 184 -15.68 -9.90 -18.77
N ALA A 185 -15.74 -10.43 -20.00
CA ALA A 185 -14.58 -10.47 -20.90
C ALA A 185 -13.97 -9.08 -21.16
N LYS A 186 -14.79 -8.03 -21.31
CA LYS A 186 -14.29 -6.66 -21.53
C LYS A 186 -13.49 -6.15 -20.34
N TYR A 187 -13.96 -6.42 -19.12
CA TYR A 187 -13.23 -6.07 -17.91
C TYR A 187 -11.89 -6.80 -17.83
N VAL A 188 -11.87 -8.12 -18.05
CA VAL A 188 -10.64 -8.93 -18.01
C VAL A 188 -9.59 -8.40 -19.01
N LEU A 189 -10.02 -8.07 -20.24
CA LEU A 189 -9.13 -7.52 -21.28
C LEU A 189 -8.62 -6.09 -20.98
N SER A 190 -9.30 -5.36 -20.06
CA SER A 190 -8.86 -4.04 -19.57
C SER A 190 -7.96 -4.11 -18.32
N LEU A 191 -7.94 -5.27 -17.65
CA LEU A 191 -7.30 -5.43 -16.35
C LEU A 191 -5.78 -5.17 -16.36
N PRO A 192 -4.99 -5.52 -17.40
CA PRO A 192 -3.58 -5.15 -17.47
C PRO A 192 -3.33 -3.64 -17.30
N GLU A 193 -4.12 -2.80 -17.97
CA GLU A 193 -4.00 -1.34 -17.87
C GLU A 193 -4.36 -0.85 -16.47
N LYS A 194 -5.39 -1.43 -15.85
CA LYS A 194 -5.82 -1.10 -14.48
C LYS A 194 -4.77 -1.50 -13.43
N LEU A 195 -4.22 -2.71 -13.52
CA LEU A 195 -3.16 -3.20 -12.65
C LEU A 195 -1.90 -2.32 -12.74
N SER A 196 -1.51 -1.91 -13.96
CA SER A 196 -0.35 -1.04 -14.17
C SER A 196 -0.49 0.37 -13.59
N LYS A 197 -1.73 0.79 -13.25
CA LYS A 197 -2.05 2.11 -12.69
C LYS A 197 -2.33 2.06 -11.19
N LEU A 198 -2.17 0.91 -10.54
CA LEU A 198 -2.36 0.81 -9.09
C LEU A 198 -1.40 1.77 -8.36
N GLY A 199 -1.98 2.68 -7.59
CA GLY A 199 -1.28 3.62 -6.76
C GLY A 199 -1.36 3.26 -5.28
N ILE A 200 -1.64 4.26 -4.44
CA ILE A 200 -1.85 4.10 -3.00
C ILE A 200 -3.36 4.07 -2.74
N GLY A 201 -3.84 3.03 -2.04
CA GLY A 201 -5.23 2.90 -1.64
C GLY A 201 -5.38 2.99 -0.13
N ILE A 202 -6.20 3.89 0.37
CA ILE A 202 -6.52 4.01 1.80
C ILE A 202 -8.03 3.94 1.98
N ARG A 203 -8.51 3.08 2.88
CA ARG A 203 -9.89 3.08 3.35
C ARG A 203 -9.92 3.08 4.87
N ILE A 204 -10.75 3.95 5.45
CA ILE A 204 -10.93 4.08 6.89
C ILE A 204 -12.42 4.07 7.20
N ARG A 205 -12.85 3.18 8.08
CA ARG A 205 -14.24 3.07 8.53
C ARG A 205 -14.37 3.26 10.02
N ASN A 206 -15.46 3.90 10.42
CA ASN A 206 -15.88 4.07 11.81
C ASN A 206 -14.80 4.68 12.74
N HIS A 207 -13.85 5.44 12.19
CA HIS A 207 -12.79 6.07 12.97
C HIS A 207 -13.07 7.57 13.12
N ARG A 208 -13.52 7.98 14.31
CA ARG A 208 -13.82 9.39 14.64
C ARG A 208 -14.83 9.99 13.66
N LYS A 209 -14.43 10.99 12.85
CA LYS A 209 -15.28 11.63 11.83
C LYS A 209 -15.36 10.85 10.53
N LEU A 210 -14.50 9.84 10.34
CA LEU A 210 -14.40 9.06 9.11
C LEU A 210 -15.31 7.83 9.22
N LYS A 211 -16.54 7.95 8.69
CA LYS A 211 -17.51 6.84 8.68
C LYS A 211 -17.16 5.75 7.65
N ASP A 212 -16.93 6.16 6.40
CA ASP A 212 -16.41 5.33 5.30
C ASP A 212 -15.64 6.25 4.35
N PHE A 213 -14.39 6.54 4.71
CA PHE A 213 -13.51 7.43 3.96
C PHE A 213 -12.59 6.59 3.07
N LYS A 214 -12.47 6.97 1.80
CA LYS A 214 -11.67 6.28 0.79
C LYS A 214 -10.79 7.29 0.06
N MET A 215 -9.51 6.99 -0.11
CA MET A 215 -8.59 7.73 -0.97
C MET A 215 -7.89 6.76 -1.92
N VAL A 216 -7.89 7.09 -3.20
CA VAL A 216 -7.12 6.43 -4.24
C VAL A 216 -6.18 7.49 -4.79
N LEU A 217 -4.90 7.29 -4.58
CA LEU A 217 -3.87 8.28 -4.86
C LEU A 217 -2.86 7.72 -5.86
N PRO A 218 -2.23 8.54 -6.69
CA PRO A 218 -1.08 8.10 -7.48
C PRO A 218 0.09 7.69 -6.57
N ASN A 219 1.07 6.98 -7.12
CA ASN A 219 2.31 6.72 -6.39
C ASN A 219 3.10 8.00 -6.17
N PHE A 220 3.49 8.24 -4.93
CA PHE A 220 4.37 9.32 -4.50
C PHE A 220 5.07 8.91 -3.20
N LYS A 221 6.12 9.63 -2.82
CA LYS A 221 6.83 9.40 -1.57
C LYS A 221 6.32 10.26 -0.43
N ILE A 222 6.06 11.54 -0.68
CA ILE A 222 5.62 12.51 0.33
C ILE A 222 4.23 13.05 -0.02
N GLY A 223 3.26 12.82 0.85
CA GLY A 223 1.91 13.37 0.77
C GLY A 223 1.72 14.46 1.82
N VAL A 224 1.41 15.68 1.39
CA VAL A 224 1.14 16.81 2.28
C VAL A 224 -0.37 16.99 2.40
N ILE A 225 -0.94 16.62 3.55
CA ILE A 225 -2.37 16.73 3.81
C ILE A 225 -2.70 18.14 4.31
N LEU A 226 -3.54 18.83 3.55
CA LEU A 226 -3.99 20.20 3.77
C LEU A 226 -5.49 20.26 4.02
N GLY A 227 -5.92 21.32 4.69
CA GLY A 227 -7.34 21.59 4.96
C GLY A 227 -7.53 22.31 6.30
N LYS A 228 -8.77 22.70 6.59
CA LYS A 228 -9.10 23.40 7.84
C LYS A 228 -8.88 22.55 9.09
N ASN A 229 -8.99 23.20 10.25
CA ASN A 229 -8.99 22.50 11.52
C ASN A 229 -10.18 21.57 11.63
N ASN A 230 -9.94 20.42 12.25
CA ASN A 230 -10.98 19.45 12.55
C ASN A 230 -11.65 18.78 11.31
N VAL A 231 -11.03 18.82 10.12
CA VAL A 231 -11.53 18.13 8.91
C VAL A 231 -11.13 16.65 8.82
N GLY A 232 -10.32 16.16 9.77
CA GLY A 232 -9.91 14.76 9.84
C GLY A 232 -8.47 14.44 9.42
N LYS A 233 -7.62 15.45 9.16
CA LYS A 233 -6.20 15.26 8.79
C LYS A 233 -5.45 14.31 9.73
N THR A 234 -5.45 14.63 11.04
CA THR A 234 -4.80 13.77 12.04
C THR A 234 -5.48 12.42 12.19
N SER A 235 -6.82 12.35 12.06
CA SER A 235 -7.57 11.09 12.10
C SER A 235 -7.16 10.12 10.97
N VAL A 236 -6.80 10.64 9.80
CA VAL A 236 -6.24 9.82 8.71
C VAL A 236 -4.88 9.23 9.12
N LEU A 237 -3.98 10.06 9.66
CA LEU A 237 -2.68 9.57 10.14
C LEU A 237 -2.86 8.54 11.26
N GLU A 238 -3.68 8.81 12.27
CA GLU A 238 -3.90 7.91 13.41
C GLU A 238 -4.49 6.56 12.97
N ALA A 239 -5.43 6.55 12.03
CA ALA A 239 -5.98 5.32 11.49
C ALA A 239 -4.91 4.47 10.79
N ILE A 240 -4.06 5.08 9.95
CA ILE A 240 -2.93 4.41 9.30
C ILE A 240 -1.90 3.94 10.34
N ALA A 241 -1.64 4.73 11.37
CA ALA A 241 -0.70 4.39 12.44
C ALA A 241 -1.09 3.12 13.20
N MET A 242 -2.38 2.79 13.29
CA MET A 242 -2.88 1.56 13.91
C MET A 242 -2.52 0.27 13.16
N LEU A 243 -2.00 0.38 11.92
CA LEU A 243 -1.39 -0.73 11.19
C LEU A 243 -0.04 -1.18 11.80
N ASP A 244 0.44 -0.49 12.83
CA ASP A 244 1.56 -0.89 13.67
C ASP A 244 1.16 -0.82 15.16
N PRO A 245 1.31 -1.92 15.93
CA PRO A 245 0.94 -1.95 17.34
C PRO A 245 1.65 -0.91 18.22
N ASN A 246 2.84 -0.47 17.83
CA ASN A 246 3.67 0.43 18.64
C ASN A 246 3.06 1.85 18.77
N ASN A 247 2.10 2.21 17.90
CA ASN A 247 1.48 3.53 17.93
C ASN A 247 0.24 3.62 18.83
N ALA A 248 -0.34 2.50 19.27
CA ALA A 248 -1.60 2.52 20.01
C ALA A 248 -1.49 3.30 21.33
N ASN A 249 -0.44 3.05 22.12
CA ASN A 249 -0.21 3.76 23.39
C ASN A 249 0.02 5.25 23.17
N LYS A 250 0.81 5.58 22.15
CA LYS A 250 1.10 6.97 21.75
C LYS A 250 -0.18 7.73 21.38
N ILE A 251 -1.09 7.09 20.65
CA ILE A 251 -2.39 7.69 20.32
C ILE A 251 -3.24 7.86 21.59
N LYS A 252 -3.29 6.86 22.48
CA LYS A 252 -4.01 6.96 23.76
C LYS A 252 -3.48 8.08 24.64
N GLU A 253 -2.16 8.23 24.75
CA GLU A 253 -1.54 9.30 25.53
C GLU A 253 -1.86 10.68 24.97
N PHE A 254 -1.86 10.83 23.64
CA PHE A 254 -2.17 12.10 23.00
C PHE A 254 -3.67 12.46 22.99
N ARG A 255 -4.56 11.45 22.92
CA ARG A 255 -6.00 11.65 22.65
C ARG A 255 -6.94 11.18 23.75
N GLY A 256 -6.44 10.43 24.73
CA GLY A 256 -7.23 9.73 25.76
C GLY A 256 -7.80 8.39 25.30
N SER A 257 -8.09 8.21 24.01
CA SER A 257 -8.54 6.93 23.44
C SER A 257 -8.10 6.73 21.99
N VAL A 258 -8.11 5.48 21.53
CA VAL A 258 -7.89 5.11 20.12
C VAL A 258 -9.20 5.14 19.37
N SER A 259 -10.20 4.39 19.86
CA SER A 259 -11.54 4.33 19.25
C SER A 259 -12.54 3.65 20.19
N ASN A 260 -13.67 4.34 20.43
CA ASN A 260 -14.76 3.85 21.28
C ASN A 260 -15.66 2.82 20.59
N GLN A 261 -15.47 2.61 19.29
CA GLN A 261 -16.18 1.62 18.48
C GLN A 261 -15.18 0.87 17.60
N ILE A 262 -15.61 -0.24 17.00
CA ILE A 262 -14.77 -0.99 16.06
C ILE A 262 -14.54 -0.16 14.80
N ALA A 263 -13.29 0.24 14.60
CA ALA A 263 -12.80 0.94 13.43
C ALA A 263 -12.02 -0.02 12.53
N GLU A 264 -12.05 0.21 11.22
CA GLU A 264 -11.31 -0.57 10.23
C GLU A 264 -10.40 0.36 9.43
N THR A 265 -9.19 -0.10 9.09
CA THR A 265 -8.32 0.57 8.12
C THR A 265 -7.76 -0.46 7.15
N GLU A 266 -7.85 -0.16 5.86
CA GLU A 266 -7.20 -0.89 4.76
C GLU A 266 -6.19 0.05 4.09
N LEU A 267 -4.98 -0.46 3.83
CA LEU A 267 -3.93 0.23 3.10
C LEU A 267 -3.36 -0.69 2.01
N TYR A 268 -3.36 -0.23 0.78
CA TYR A 268 -2.58 -0.80 -0.30
C TYR A 268 -1.43 0.15 -0.65
N LEU A 269 -0.18 -0.34 -0.54
CA LEU A 269 1.04 0.43 -0.76
C LEU A 269 2.12 -0.47 -1.33
N ASN A 270 2.73 -0.10 -2.47
CA ASN A 270 3.83 -0.84 -3.11
C ASN A 270 3.51 -2.34 -3.30
N GLY A 271 2.26 -2.63 -3.68
CA GLY A 271 1.77 -4.00 -3.86
C GLY A 271 1.46 -4.75 -2.57
N GLU A 272 1.76 -4.20 -1.40
CA GLU A 272 1.43 -4.82 -0.12
C GLU A 272 0.04 -4.37 0.34
N TYR A 273 -0.69 -5.28 0.99
CA TYR A 273 -2.01 -5.00 1.53
C TYR A 273 -2.02 -5.19 3.05
N TYR A 274 -2.37 -4.12 3.76
CA TYR A 274 -2.43 -4.09 5.21
C TYR A 274 -3.85 -3.80 5.67
N THR A 275 -4.27 -4.47 6.73
CA THR A 275 -5.54 -4.22 7.39
C THR A 275 -5.39 -4.23 8.90
N VAL A 276 -6.19 -3.40 9.55
CA VAL A 276 -6.41 -3.45 10.99
C VAL A 276 -7.88 -3.22 11.29
N GLU A 277 -8.43 -4.07 12.15
CA GLU A 277 -9.64 -3.80 12.90
C GLU A 277 -9.22 -3.44 14.33
N PHE A 278 -9.72 -2.33 14.89
CA PHE A 278 -9.29 -1.86 16.21
C PHE A 278 -10.36 -1.10 17.00
N SER A 279 -10.23 -1.18 18.31
CA SER A 279 -10.94 -0.40 19.32
C SER A 279 -10.01 -0.15 20.51
N ASP A 280 -10.48 0.49 21.57
CA ASP A 280 -9.70 0.67 22.79
C ASP A 280 -9.30 -0.64 23.47
N VAL A 281 -10.08 -1.70 23.22
CA VAL A 281 -9.98 -3.01 23.90
C VAL A 281 -9.17 -4.02 23.09
N SER A 282 -9.21 -3.95 21.76
CA SER A 282 -8.60 -4.97 20.91
C SER A 282 -8.12 -4.41 19.59
N SER A 283 -7.14 -5.09 18.98
CA SER A 283 -6.76 -4.85 17.59
C SER A 283 -6.39 -6.16 16.91
N ARG A 284 -6.84 -6.34 15.67
CA ARG A 284 -6.53 -7.49 14.83
C ARG A 284 -5.98 -6.98 13.50
N ARG A 285 -4.72 -7.30 13.22
CA ARG A 285 -4.02 -6.96 11.98
C ARG A 285 -3.82 -8.18 11.11
N ASN A 286 -3.77 -8.00 9.80
CA ASN A 286 -3.26 -9.05 8.91
C ASN A 286 -1.72 -9.12 8.94
N LYS A 287 -1.04 -7.97 8.95
CA LYS A 287 0.43 -7.79 8.90
C LYS A 287 0.79 -6.41 9.44
N ASP A 288 1.97 -6.27 10.04
CA ASP A 288 2.46 -4.99 10.54
C ASP A 288 3.13 -4.15 9.44
N ALA A 289 2.78 -2.86 9.36
CA ALA A 289 3.25 -1.95 8.33
C ALA A 289 4.51 -1.13 8.68
N LYS A 290 5.08 -1.33 9.89
CA LYS A 290 6.24 -0.58 10.41
C LYS A 290 6.07 0.94 10.30
N VAL A 291 5.18 1.49 11.11
CA VAL A 291 4.72 2.88 11.02
C VAL A 291 5.32 3.72 12.14
N LEU A 292 6.01 4.80 11.79
CA LEU A 292 6.46 5.83 12.73
C LEU A 292 5.49 7.02 12.69
N LEU A 293 4.59 7.10 13.66
CA LEU A 293 3.80 8.30 13.93
C LEU A 293 4.65 9.31 14.70
N ILE A 294 4.52 10.61 14.44
CA ILE A 294 5.19 11.69 15.16
C ILE A 294 4.17 12.76 15.48
N TYR A 295 4.05 13.10 16.77
CA TYR A 295 3.21 14.19 17.23
C TYR A 295 4.02 15.43 17.57
N PRO A 296 3.37 16.61 17.61
CA PRO A 296 3.93 17.81 18.21
C PRO A 296 4.43 17.56 19.63
N ARG A 297 5.61 18.10 19.96
CA ARG A 297 6.15 18.18 21.34
C ARG A 297 6.39 16.85 22.04
N GLU A 298 6.56 15.77 21.29
CA GLU A 298 6.88 14.49 21.87
C GLU A 298 8.35 14.41 22.32
N ASN A 299 8.57 13.95 23.54
CA ASN A 299 9.89 13.54 24.01
C ASN A 299 9.98 12.02 23.89
N SER A 300 10.82 11.54 22.98
CA SER A 300 11.05 10.11 22.81
C SER A 300 11.89 9.59 23.98
N THR A 301 11.29 8.95 24.98
CA THR A 301 12.04 8.17 25.98
C THR A 301 12.30 6.78 25.42
N VAL A 302 13.33 6.66 24.58
CA VAL A 302 13.67 5.38 23.95
C VAL A 302 14.94 4.84 24.55
N ASN A 303 14.94 3.56 24.89
CA ASN A 303 16.13 2.85 25.32
C ASN A 303 16.85 2.34 24.07
N PHE A 304 18.09 2.79 23.82
CA PHE A 304 18.84 2.44 22.62
C PHE A 304 20.31 2.25 22.94
N ASP A 305 20.97 1.42 22.14
CA ASP A 305 22.40 1.14 22.25
C ASP A 305 23.22 2.34 21.75
N GLN A 306 24.43 2.51 22.31
CA GLN A 306 25.35 3.59 21.93
C GLN A 306 25.76 3.51 20.45
N SER A 307 25.73 2.32 19.84
CA SER A 307 25.99 2.14 18.41
C SER A 307 24.99 2.88 17.50
N ILE A 308 23.76 3.11 17.95
CA ILE A 308 22.72 3.87 17.24
C ILE A 308 23.11 5.34 17.14
N LEU A 309 23.74 5.88 18.19
CA LEU A 309 24.12 7.29 18.26
C LEU A 309 25.18 7.68 17.24
N ARG A 310 26.01 6.74 16.78
CA ARG A 310 26.93 7.00 15.67
C ARG A 310 26.17 7.31 14.38
N LYS A 311 25.17 6.50 14.03
CA LYS A 311 24.32 6.76 12.85
C LYS A 311 23.53 8.07 13.00
N VAL A 312 23.03 8.34 14.20
CA VAL A 312 22.35 9.62 14.50
C VAL A 312 23.31 10.79 14.32
N THR A 313 24.55 10.68 14.79
CA THR A 313 25.60 11.69 14.59
C THR A 313 25.86 11.93 13.11
N ASP A 314 26.06 10.87 12.33
CA ASP A 314 26.32 10.97 10.89
C ASP A 314 25.17 11.65 10.12
N LEU A 315 23.93 11.47 10.57
CA LEU A 315 22.75 12.12 10.00
C LEU A 315 22.64 13.59 10.45
N MET A 316 22.81 13.87 11.75
CA MET A 316 22.78 15.22 12.30
C MET A 316 23.88 16.12 11.72
N ASN A 317 25.08 15.57 11.50
CA ASN A 317 26.22 16.30 10.92
C ASN A 317 25.93 16.81 9.49
N LYS A 318 25.01 16.18 8.75
CA LYS A 318 24.57 16.66 7.42
C LYS A 318 23.73 17.93 7.49
N PHE A 319 23.09 18.20 8.63
CA PHE A 319 22.32 19.41 8.88
C PHE A 319 23.18 20.52 9.48
N ASP A 320 24.08 20.14 10.41
CA ASP A 320 25.05 21.04 11.01
C ASP A 320 26.42 20.37 11.11
N PRO A 321 27.36 20.71 10.21
CA PRO A 321 28.72 20.18 10.23
C PRO A 321 29.49 20.45 11.52
N ASN A 322 29.04 21.39 12.36
CA ASN A 322 29.64 21.65 13.67
C ASN A 322 29.33 20.59 14.71
N ILE A 323 28.32 19.74 14.48
CA ILE A 323 28.02 18.62 15.37
C ILE A 323 29.13 17.57 15.23
N PHE A 324 29.92 17.41 16.29
CA PHE A 324 31.00 16.43 16.36
C PHE A 324 30.46 15.05 16.74
N TYR A 325 29.66 14.97 17.81
CA TYR A 325 29.19 13.69 18.34
C TYR A 325 27.90 13.81 19.16
N VAL A 326 26.93 12.94 18.89
CA VAL A 326 25.75 12.73 19.75
C VAL A 326 26.05 11.54 20.66
N TYR A 327 25.85 11.68 21.97
CA TYR A 327 26.15 10.62 22.92
C TYR A 327 25.17 10.59 24.10
N LEU A 328 25.17 9.46 24.80
CA LEU A 328 24.45 9.29 26.05
C LEU A 328 25.40 9.56 27.22
N SER A 329 25.04 10.50 28.09
CA SER A 329 25.83 10.81 29.28
C SER A 329 25.70 9.70 30.32
N ALA A 330 26.55 9.74 31.36
CA ALA A 330 26.47 8.81 32.49
C ALA A 330 25.13 8.86 33.25
N ARG A 331 24.30 9.89 33.03
CA ARG A 331 22.95 10.04 33.61
C ARG A 331 21.84 9.61 32.65
N ASN A 332 22.17 8.87 31.58
CA ASN A 332 21.24 8.50 30.50
C ASN A 332 20.57 9.70 29.83
N GLU A 333 21.28 10.83 29.75
CA GLU A 333 20.81 12.02 29.05
C GLU A 333 21.48 12.12 27.67
N ILE A 334 20.69 12.40 26.63
CA ILE A 334 21.22 12.64 25.29
C ILE A 334 21.88 14.02 25.26
N ARG A 335 23.14 14.06 24.80
CA ARG A 335 23.95 15.27 24.69
C ARG A 335 24.58 15.38 23.30
N VAL A 336 24.86 16.60 22.89
CA VAL A 336 25.49 16.93 21.61
C VAL A 336 26.78 17.69 21.89
N LEU A 337 27.89 17.10 21.46
CA LEU A 337 29.22 17.71 21.46
C LEU A 337 29.46 18.37 20.11
N PHE A 338 29.87 19.63 20.12
CA PHE A 338 30.23 20.41 18.95
C PHE A 338 31.75 20.44 18.74
N ASN A 339 32.19 20.78 17.52
CA ASN A 339 33.62 20.84 17.15
C ASN A 339 34.41 21.89 17.96
N ASP A 340 33.75 22.93 18.45
CA ASP A 340 34.32 23.95 19.34
C ASP A 340 34.44 23.47 20.82
N LYS A 341 34.09 22.20 21.08
CA LYS A 341 34.04 21.53 22.38
C LYS A 341 32.88 21.98 23.27
N THR A 342 31.92 22.73 22.74
CA THR A 342 30.67 23.01 23.45
C THR A 342 29.87 21.71 23.60
N ASP A 343 29.41 21.43 24.81
CA ASP A 343 28.65 20.22 25.16
C ASP A 343 27.29 20.62 25.73
N VAL A 344 26.22 20.30 25.00
CA VAL A 344 24.87 20.78 25.28
C VAL A 344 23.92 19.60 25.51
N SER A 345 23.09 19.69 26.55
CA SER A 345 21.98 18.74 26.73
C SER A 345 20.95 18.88 25.61
N ILE A 346 20.31 17.78 25.18
CA ILE A 346 19.16 17.84 24.26
C ILE A 346 18.05 18.79 24.76
N ASN A 347 17.92 18.99 26.06
CA ASN A 347 16.93 19.88 26.66
C ASN A 347 17.32 21.36 26.60
N GLU A 348 18.59 21.66 26.37
CA GLU A 348 19.15 23.02 26.22
C GLU A 348 19.30 23.42 24.74
N LEU A 349 19.17 22.47 23.82
CA LEU A 349 19.15 22.76 22.38
C LEU A 349 17.94 23.61 22.01
N GLY A 350 18.14 24.47 21.02
CA GLY A 350 17.03 25.16 20.35
C GLY A 350 15.98 24.17 19.88
N TYR A 351 14.71 24.52 20.05
CA TYR A 351 13.59 23.59 19.89
C TYR A 351 13.55 22.89 18.50
N GLY A 352 13.91 23.62 17.44
CA GLY A 352 14.04 23.04 16.09
C GLY A 352 15.06 21.91 16.01
N TYR A 353 16.25 22.10 16.58
CA TYR A 353 17.29 21.07 16.65
C TYR A 353 16.87 19.89 17.51
N LYS A 354 16.20 20.14 18.64
CA LYS A 354 15.65 19.09 19.49
C LYS A 354 14.65 18.21 18.73
N SER A 355 13.71 18.82 17.99
CA SER A 355 12.70 18.10 17.19
C SER A 355 13.35 17.27 16.08
N LEU A 356 14.32 17.84 15.37
CA LEU A 356 15.08 17.13 14.34
C LEU A 356 15.85 15.94 14.89
N LEU A 357 16.53 16.10 16.03
CA LEU A 357 17.26 15.04 16.69
C LEU A 357 16.33 13.91 17.12
N ASN A 358 15.19 14.23 17.73
CA ASN A 358 14.18 13.24 18.12
C ASN A 358 13.61 12.48 16.90
N PHE A 359 13.37 13.18 15.79
CA PHE A 359 12.95 12.57 14.53
C PHE A 359 13.99 11.56 14.04
N ILE A 360 15.26 11.98 13.92
CA ILE A 360 16.34 11.14 13.41
C ILE A 360 16.58 9.93 14.31
N LEU A 361 16.58 10.15 15.63
CA LEU A 361 16.69 9.08 16.60
C LEU A 361 15.58 8.05 16.42
N SER A 362 14.33 8.51 16.31
CA SER A 362 13.17 7.64 16.10
C SER A 362 13.28 6.89 14.78
N TYR A 363 13.63 7.56 13.69
CA TYR A 363 13.84 6.93 12.38
C TYR A 363 14.89 5.81 12.43
N VAL A 364 16.04 6.05 13.06
CA VAL A 364 17.14 5.06 13.12
C VAL A 364 16.76 3.87 14.00
N ILE A 365 16.05 4.10 15.11
CA ILE A 365 15.63 3.04 16.03
C ILE A 365 14.53 2.18 15.42
N TYR A 366 13.46 2.80 14.93
CA TYR A 366 12.27 2.08 14.47
C TYR A 366 12.42 1.50 13.06
N GLN A 367 13.32 2.05 12.24
CA GLN A 367 13.49 1.68 10.83
C GLN A 367 12.14 1.54 10.09
N PRO A 368 11.31 2.60 10.12
CA PRO A 368 9.95 2.53 9.61
C PRO A 368 9.93 2.36 8.10
N LYS A 369 8.81 1.82 7.59
CA LYS A 369 8.46 1.87 6.16
C LYS A 369 7.49 3.00 5.84
N ILE A 370 6.70 3.43 6.83
CA ILE A 370 5.77 4.55 6.69
C ILE A 370 6.07 5.56 7.79
N ILE A 371 6.17 6.85 7.44
CA ILE A 371 6.33 7.95 8.39
C ILE A 371 5.10 8.85 8.34
N LEU A 372 4.52 9.14 9.49
CA LEU A 372 3.36 10.00 9.62
C LEU A 372 3.73 11.17 10.55
N ILE A 373 3.75 12.39 10.03
CA ILE A 373 4.10 13.59 10.79
C ILE A 373 2.85 14.44 10.93
N ASP A 374 2.34 14.57 12.15
CA ASP A 374 1.25 15.50 12.41
C ASP A 374 1.79 16.89 12.74
N ASP A 375 1.22 17.92 12.12
CA ASP A 375 1.48 19.33 12.40
C ASP A 375 2.97 19.69 12.31
N LEU A 376 3.55 19.58 11.11
CA LEU A 376 5.00 19.73 10.88
C LEU A 376 5.57 21.08 11.34
N GLU A 377 4.79 22.16 11.25
CA GLU A 377 5.18 23.48 11.77
C GLU A 377 5.53 23.45 13.26
N SER A 378 4.99 22.48 14.01
CA SER A 378 5.30 22.28 15.42
C SER A 378 6.76 21.93 15.68
N PHE A 379 7.51 21.44 14.68
CA PHE A 379 8.95 21.18 14.83
C PHE A 379 9.73 22.49 15.06
N ALA A 380 9.16 23.65 14.70
CA ALA A 380 9.77 24.97 14.79
C ALA A 380 11.18 25.03 14.16
N LEU A 381 11.32 24.42 12.99
CA LEU A 381 12.56 24.47 12.21
C LEU A 381 12.72 25.89 11.63
N HIS A 382 13.93 26.43 11.73
CA HIS A 382 14.32 27.62 10.98
C HIS A 382 14.14 27.36 9.47
N PRO A 383 13.75 28.34 8.63
CA PRO A 383 13.45 28.11 7.21
C PRO A 383 14.53 27.36 6.43
N GLU A 384 15.81 27.65 6.69
CA GLU A 384 16.91 26.93 6.04
C GLU A 384 17.01 25.46 6.48
N LEU A 385 16.80 25.20 7.77
CA LEU A 385 16.78 23.84 8.31
C LEU A 385 15.56 23.05 7.81
N LEU A 386 14.42 23.73 7.64
CA LEU A 386 13.22 23.14 7.06
C LEU A 386 13.46 22.68 5.61
N LYS A 387 14.13 23.49 4.79
CA LYS A 387 14.51 23.11 3.41
C LYS A 387 15.41 21.87 3.39
N GLN A 388 16.42 21.84 4.25
CA GLN A 388 17.31 20.68 4.39
C GLN A 388 16.56 19.44 4.89
N PHE A 389 15.59 19.63 5.80
CA PHE A 389 14.76 18.55 6.32
C PHE A 389 13.92 17.91 5.21
N TYR A 390 13.37 18.69 4.29
CA TYR A 390 12.68 18.13 3.12
C TYR A 390 13.58 17.32 2.21
N ASP A 391 14.78 17.84 1.91
CA ASP A 391 15.76 17.10 1.10
C ASP A 391 16.17 15.79 1.79
N PHE A 392 16.22 15.79 3.12
CA PHE A 392 16.43 14.58 3.90
C PHE A 392 15.25 13.59 3.79
N LEU A 393 14.01 14.04 4.00
CA LEU A 393 12.81 13.18 3.86
C LEU A 393 12.73 12.52 2.48
N LEU A 394 13.06 13.27 1.41
CA LEU A 394 13.10 12.75 0.04
C LEU A 394 14.16 11.65 -0.16
N ARG A 395 15.20 11.59 0.66
CA ARG A 395 16.29 10.60 0.58
C ARG A 395 16.12 9.40 1.50
N LEU A 396 15.18 9.44 2.44
CA LEU A 396 14.95 8.32 3.38
C LEU A 396 14.54 7.04 2.65
N ASP A 397 15.03 5.88 3.08
CA ASP A 397 14.57 4.59 2.57
C ASP A 397 13.25 4.19 3.24
N VAL A 398 12.15 4.82 2.79
CA VAL A 398 10.78 4.61 3.27
C VAL A 398 9.82 4.58 2.08
N ASP A 399 8.74 3.84 2.23
CA ASP A 399 7.72 3.64 1.18
C ASP A 399 6.78 4.84 1.07
N LEU A 400 6.41 5.46 2.19
CA LEU A 400 5.46 6.58 2.24
C LEU A 400 5.72 7.50 3.43
N ILE A 401 5.60 8.81 3.20
CA ILE A 401 5.61 9.85 4.22
C ILE A 401 4.32 10.66 4.06
N LEU A 402 3.50 10.73 5.11
CA LEU A 402 2.34 11.63 5.14
C LEU A 402 2.55 12.71 6.19
N ILE A 403 2.35 13.96 5.79
CA ILE A 403 2.59 15.13 6.63
C ILE A 403 1.31 15.93 6.69
N THR A 404 0.82 16.27 7.88
CA THR A 404 -0.24 17.27 8.02
C THR A 404 0.39 18.63 8.32
N THR A 405 -0.18 19.68 7.76
CA THR A 405 0.23 21.06 8.08
C THR A 405 -0.94 22.03 7.93
N GLN A 406 -0.88 23.11 8.69
CA GLN A 406 -1.71 24.30 8.53
C GLN A 406 -0.87 25.50 8.09
N SER A 407 0.44 25.35 7.89
CA SER A 407 1.31 26.45 7.51
C SER A 407 1.39 26.59 5.99
N SER A 408 1.11 27.80 5.50
CA SER A 408 1.31 28.16 4.09
C SER A 408 2.74 28.00 3.65
N ASP A 409 3.67 28.38 4.52
CA ASP A 409 5.10 28.38 4.22
C ASP A 409 5.61 26.94 4.02
N VAL A 410 5.13 26.01 4.87
CA VAL A 410 5.51 24.58 4.80
C VAL A 410 5.12 23.97 3.46
N TYR A 411 3.88 24.15 3.01
CA TYR A 411 3.47 23.58 1.72
C TYR A 411 4.04 24.36 0.53
N ALA A 412 4.26 25.67 0.66
CA ALA A 412 4.93 26.48 -0.37
C ALA A 412 6.34 25.95 -0.65
N TYR A 413 7.17 25.80 0.39
CA TYR A 413 8.55 25.32 0.25
C TYR A 413 8.61 23.90 -0.32
N LEU A 414 7.68 23.03 0.03
CA LEU A 414 7.60 21.69 -0.57
C LEU A 414 7.21 21.75 -2.04
N ALA A 415 6.30 22.65 -2.42
CA ALA A 415 5.85 22.80 -3.80
C ALA A 415 6.96 23.40 -4.69
N GLU A 416 7.75 24.33 -4.17
CA GLU A 416 8.91 24.92 -4.86
C GLU A 416 9.96 23.89 -5.28
N LYS A 417 10.03 22.73 -4.60
CA LYS A 417 10.92 21.62 -4.99
C LYS A 417 10.52 20.95 -6.30
N ARG A 418 9.30 21.18 -6.81
CA ARG A 418 8.78 20.67 -8.10
C ARG A 418 9.07 19.18 -8.31
N SER A 419 8.86 18.39 -7.27
CA SER A 419 9.19 16.96 -7.27
C SER A 419 7.95 16.12 -7.59
N ASP A 420 8.09 15.18 -8.52
CA ASP A 420 7.05 14.19 -8.83
C ASP A 420 6.80 13.23 -7.67
N ASN A 421 7.73 13.13 -6.72
CA ASN A 421 7.58 12.34 -5.51
C ASN A 421 6.76 13.05 -4.41
N VAL A 422 6.28 14.27 -4.66
CA VAL A 422 5.47 15.04 -3.71
C VAL A 422 4.07 15.25 -4.28
N ARG A 423 3.05 15.02 -3.45
CA ARG A 423 1.65 15.35 -3.75
C ARG A 423 1.02 16.08 -2.58
N PHE A 424 0.09 16.97 -2.89
CA PHE A 424 -0.67 17.74 -1.90
C PHE A 424 -2.10 17.24 -1.90
N ILE A 425 -2.62 16.92 -0.74
CA ILE A 425 -3.91 16.27 -0.56
C ILE A 425 -4.79 17.23 0.23
N LEU A 426 -5.68 17.94 -0.46
CA LEU A 426 -6.69 18.75 0.21
C LEU A 426 -7.79 17.83 0.72
N ILE A 427 -8.14 17.93 2.00
CA ILE A 427 -9.21 17.14 2.60
C ILE A 427 -10.25 18.06 3.22
N ASN A 428 -11.52 17.77 2.96
CA ASN A 428 -12.64 18.37 3.67
C ASN A 428 -13.87 17.44 3.69
N ASP A 429 -14.42 17.21 4.88
CA ASP A 429 -15.66 16.44 5.10
C ASP A 429 -15.77 15.12 4.31
N GLY A 430 -14.68 14.33 4.30
CA GLY A 430 -14.64 13.03 3.64
C GLY A 430 -14.44 13.07 2.13
N LYS A 431 -14.32 14.26 1.53
CA LYS A 431 -13.85 14.46 0.16
C LYS A 431 -12.38 14.87 0.15
N TYR A 432 -11.72 14.65 -0.97
CA TYR A 432 -10.34 15.07 -1.17
C TYR A 432 -10.06 15.46 -2.63
N GLU A 433 -9.01 16.26 -2.81
CA GLU A 433 -8.42 16.61 -4.10
C GLU A 433 -6.89 16.41 -4.00
N VAL A 434 -6.27 15.90 -5.06
CA VAL A 434 -4.83 15.68 -5.12
C VAL A 434 -4.23 16.65 -6.13
N LEU A 435 -3.23 17.40 -5.70
CA LEU A 435 -2.48 18.34 -6.53
C LEU A 435 -1.01 17.94 -6.65
N THR A 436 -0.45 18.23 -7.82
CA THR A 436 0.98 18.27 -8.09
C THR A 436 1.61 19.53 -7.51
N SER A 437 2.94 19.54 -7.44
CA SER A 437 3.69 20.72 -7.03
C SER A 437 3.42 21.94 -7.92
N GLU A 438 3.26 21.73 -9.23
CA GLU A 438 2.99 22.81 -10.19
C GLU A 438 1.59 23.40 -10.03
N GLU A 439 0.58 22.56 -9.83
CA GLU A 439 -0.79 23.02 -9.57
C GLU A 439 -0.88 23.82 -8.27
N VAL A 440 -0.15 23.41 -7.22
CA VAL A 440 -0.06 24.18 -5.98
C VAL A 440 0.53 25.56 -6.23
N LEU A 441 1.71 25.64 -6.86
CA LEU A 441 2.38 26.91 -7.14
C LEU A 441 1.48 27.86 -7.96
N ASN A 442 0.79 27.34 -8.98
CA ASN A 442 -0.10 28.14 -9.82
C ASN A 442 -1.34 28.66 -9.06
N ARG A 443 -1.85 27.91 -8.08
CA ARG A 443 -3.03 28.31 -7.29
C ARG A 443 -2.66 29.28 -6.16
N MET A 444 -1.46 29.14 -5.59
CA MET A 444 -0.99 29.97 -4.48
C MET A 444 -0.91 31.47 -4.80
N ASP A 445 -0.77 31.82 -6.08
CA ASP A 445 -0.80 33.21 -6.53
C ASP A 445 -2.17 33.89 -6.31
N TYR A 446 -3.23 33.10 -6.16
CA TYR A 446 -4.62 33.60 -6.16
C TYR A 446 -5.45 33.13 -4.97
N GLU A 447 -5.08 32.03 -4.31
CA GLU A 447 -5.83 31.49 -3.18
C GLU A 447 -4.97 30.77 -2.14
N ASP A 448 -5.48 30.74 -0.91
CA ASP A 448 -4.94 29.90 0.15
C ASP A 448 -5.62 28.53 0.11
N LEU A 449 -4.82 27.51 -0.22
CA LEU A 449 -5.28 26.13 -0.40
C LEU A 449 -6.00 25.57 0.84
N ARG A 450 -5.69 26.05 2.05
CA ARG A 450 -6.39 25.64 3.27
C ARG A 450 -7.88 25.98 3.23
N TYR A 451 -8.23 27.07 2.56
CA TYR A 451 -9.60 27.52 2.35
C TYR A 451 -10.21 26.96 1.07
N THR A 452 -9.40 26.69 0.03
CA THR A 452 -9.86 25.96 -1.17
C THR A 452 -10.42 24.60 -0.81
N ALA A 453 -9.82 23.88 0.16
CA ALA A 453 -10.36 22.63 0.66
C ALA A 453 -11.84 22.73 1.09
N LEU A 454 -12.29 23.88 1.60
CA LEU A 454 -13.71 24.06 1.94
C LEU A 454 -14.63 23.92 0.73
N LYS A 455 -14.16 24.34 -0.46
CA LYS A 455 -14.96 24.35 -1.67
C LYS A 455 -15.33 22.93 -2.13
N LEU A 456 -14.55 21.91 -1.71
CA LEU A 456 -14.84 20.50 -1.98
C LEU A 456 -16.22 20.06 -1.47
N SER A 457 -16.68 20.63 -0.34
CA SER A 457 -18.02 20.32 0.19
C SER A 457 -19.13 21.16 -0.43
N SER A 458 -18.80 22.30 -1.07
CA SER A 458 -19.77 23.17 -1.76
C SER A 458 -20.05 22.79 -3.22
N GLU A 459 -19.34 21.81 -3.79
CA GLU A 459 -19.75 21.15 -5.04
C GLU A 459 -20.88 20.13 -4.79
N VAL A 460 -21.99 20.66 -4.27
CA VAL A 460 -23.34 20.10 -4.43
C VAL A 460 -24.19 21.28 -4.89
N LEU A 461 -24.29 21.44 -6.20
CA LEU A 461 -25.43 22.02 -6.88
C LEU A 461 -25.69 21.21 -8.15
#